data_AF-A0A7L4R7Z0-F1
#
_entry.id   AF-A0A7L4R7Z0-F1
#
_cell.length_a   1.000
_cell.length_b   1.000
_cell.length_c   1.000
_cell.angle_alpha   90.00
_cell.angle_beta   90.00
_cell.angle_gamma   90.00
#
_symmetry.space_group_name_H-M   'P 1'
#
loop_
_entity.id
_entity.type
_entity.pdbx_description
1 polymer ?
#
loop_
_entity_poly.entity_id
_entity_poly.type
_entity_poly.pdbx_seq_one_letter_code
_entity_poly.pdbx_strand_id
1 'polypeptide(L)'
;MSYTTIQITDVTRLRLAKLKEYVKGTYDDVLNTLLDLVPSGDKEGEYTDEFRASLLRSIGDLRHGRTHSAEDVRKRLGLRS
;
A
#
# COMPACT_ATOMS: atom_id res chain seq x y z
N MET A 1 0.27 -24.04 10.65
CA MET A 1 0.01 -23.00 9.63
C MET A 1 -0.69 -23.65 8.46
N SER A 2 -1.79 -23.05 7.99
CA SER A 2 -2.49 -23.47 6.77
C SER A 2 -2.05 -22.54 5.64
N TYR A 3 -1.70 -23.10 4.48
CA TYR A 3 -1.34 -22.30 3.32
C TYR A 3 -2.57 -22.03 2.46
N THR A 4 -2.63 -20.83 1.90
CA THR A 4 -3.64 -20.43 0.93
C THR A 4 -2.97 -19.99 -0.37
N THR A 5 -3.76 -19.89 -1.43
CA THR A 5 -3.26 -19.51 -2.76
C THR A 5 -3.85 -18.16 -3.16
N ILE A 6 -3.00 -17.27 -3.66
CA ILE A 6 -3.40 -16.03 -4.32
C ILE A 6 -3.00 -16.10 -5.80
N GLN A 7 -3.74 -15.39 -6.65
CA GLN A 7 -3.42 -15.28 -8.07
C GLN A 7 -2.61 -13.99 -8.29
N ILE A 8 -1.42 -14.13 -8.88
CA ILE A 8 -0.57 -13.01 -9.28
C ILE A 8 0.00 -13.27 -10.67
N THR A 9 0.39 -12.21 -11.36
CA THR A 9 1.05 -12.34 -12.66
C THR A 9 2.50 -12.83 -12.51
N ASP A 10 3.03 -13.47 -13.54
CA ASP A 10 4.44 -13.91 -13.56
C ASP A 10 5.42 -12.75 -13.34
N VAL A 11 5.11 -11.59 -13.92
CA VAL A 11 5.90 -10.36 -13.74
C VAL A 11 5.92 -9.95 -12.27
N THR A 12 4.78 -10.04 -11.57
CA THR A 12 4.71 -9.71 -10.14
C THR A 12 5.49 -10.72 -9.31
N ARG A 13 5.37 -12.02 -9.60
CA ARG A 13 6.14 -13.07 -8.94
C ARG A 13 7.66 -12.85 -9.09
N LEU A 14 8.12 -12.50 -10.28
CA LEU A 14 9.54 -12.20 -10.53
C LEU A 14 10.01 -10.95 -9.77
N ARG A 15 9.17 -9.93 -9.63
CA ARG A 15 9.48 -8.75 -8.80
C ARG A 15 9.59 -9.12 -7.33
N LEU A 16 8.66 -9.92 -6.80
CA LEU A 16 8.72 -10.41 -5.42
C LEU A 16 9.98 -11.27 -5.18
N ALA A 17 10.36 -12.11 -6.15
CA ALA A 17 11.56 -12.94 -6.05
C ALA A 17 12.86 -12.12 -5.88
N LYS A 18 12.92 -10.92 -6.47
CA LYS A 18 14.06 -9.99 -6.32
C LYS A 18 14.11 -9.31 -4.95
N LEU A 19 13.00 -9.26 -4.23
CA LEU A 19 12.90 -8.65 -2.89
C LEU A 19 13.22 -9.64 -1.76
N LYS A 20 13.47 -10.90 -2.08
CA LYS A 20 13.88 -11.90 -1.10
C LYS A 20 15.29 -11.54 -0.60
N GLU A 21 15.37 -11.00 0.61
CA GLU A 21 16.61 -10.52 1.24
C GLU A 21 17.64 -11.65 1.44
N TYR A 22 17.18 -12.89 1.61
CA TYR A 22 18.02 -14.09 1.75
C TYR A 22 17.53 -15.24 0.87
N VAL A 23 18.45 -16.15 0.51
CA VAL A 23 18.16 -17.37 -0.27
C VAL A 23 17.01 -18.20 0.34
N LYS A 24 16.82 -18.10 1.67
CA LYS A 24 15.79 -18.83 2.44
C LYS A 24 14.50 -18.07 2.72
N GLY A 25 14.37 -16.80 2.35
CA GLY A 25 13.12 -16.06 2.55
C GLY A 25 11.96 -16.72 1.79
N THR A 26 10.74 -16.64 2.31
CA THR A 26 9.54 -17.08 1.62
C THR A 26 8.84 -15.88 0.95
N TYR A 27 7.90 -16.15 0.04
CA TYR A 27 7.04 -15.07 -0.45
C TYR A 27 6.15 -14.51 0.66
N ASP A 28 5.80 -15.33 1.64
CA ASP A 28 5.02 -14.91 2.81
C ASP A 28 5.80 -13.88 3.64
N ASP A 29 7.09 -14.12 3.89
CA ASP A 29 7.95 -13.16 4.61
C ASP A 29 8.04 -11.81 3.89
N VAL A 30 8.23 -11.84 2.56
CA VAL A 30 8.29 -10.61 1.75
C VAL A 30 6.95 -9.88 1.78
N LEU A 31 5.84 -10.60 1.64
CA LEU A 31 4.50 -10.01 1.66
C LEU A 31 4.19 -9.38 3.04
N ASN A 32 4.47 -10.09 4.13
CA ASN A 32 4.26 -9.57 5.47
C ASN A 32 5.16 -8.34 5.75
N THR A 33 6.43 -8.39 5.35
CA THR A 33 7.32 -7.22 5.46
C THR A 33 6.77 -6.01 4.71
N LEU A 34 6.21 -6.21 3.51
CA LEU A 34 5.58 -5.13 2.74
C LEU A 34 4.29 -4.61 3.40
N LEU A 35 3.51 -5.50 4.04
CA LEU A 35 2.31 -5.12 4.78
C LEU A 35 2.64 -4.30 6.03
N ASP A 36 3.73 -4.62 6.72
CA ASP A 36 4.20 -3.89 7.91
C ASP A 36 4.66 -2.46 7.60
N LEU A 37 4.99 -2.15 6.34
CA LEU A 37 5.28 -0.78 5.91
C LEU A 37 4.01 0.11 5.88
N VAL A 38 2.81 -0.48 5.87
CA VAL A 38 1.55 0.27 5.93
C VAL A 38 1.27 0.59 7.40
N PRO A 39 1.27 1.88 7.79
CA PRO A 39 1.04 2.26 9.18
C PRO A 39 -0.26 1.65 9.71
N SER A 40 -0.18 1.09 10.93
CA SER A 40 -1.34 0.57 11.65
C SER A 40 -2.05 1.63 12.49
N GLY A 41 -1.47 2.83 12.61
CA GLY A 41 -1.99 3.90 13.44
C GLY A 41 -0.99 5.04 13.60
N ASP A 42 -1.37 6.05 14.36
CA ASP A 42 -0.53 7.17 14.77
C ASP A 42 -0.81 7.56 16.23
N LYS A 43 -0.49 8.81 16.60
CA LYS A 43 -0.70 9.31 17.98
C LYS A 43 -2.18 9.39 18.37
N GLU A 44 -3.09 9.35 17.41
CA GLU A 44 -4.54 9.40 17.61
C GLU A 44 -5.17 8.00 17.75
N GLY A 45 -4.41 6.94 17.46
CA GLY A 45 -4.83 5.54 17.65
C GLY A 45 -4.63 4.66 16.42
N GLU A 46 -5.28 3.50 16.44
CA GLU A 46 -5.20 2.52 15.36
C GLU A 46 -6.09 2.92 14.17
N TYR A 47 -5.58 2.65 12.97
CA TYR A 47 -6.29 2.85 11.73
C TYR A 47 -7.22 1.68 11.43
N THR A 48 -8.42 1.98 10.92
CA THR A 48 -9.32 0.95 10.41
C THR A 48 -8.76 0.34 9.12
N ASP A 49 -9.18 -0.89 8.81
CA ASP A 49 -8.73 -1.58 7.60
C ASP A 49 -9.11 -0.81 6.32
N GLU A 50 -10.28 -0.15 6.30
CA GLU A 50 -10.71 0.68 5.18
C GLU A 50 -9.79 1.90 5.00
N PHE A 51 -9.38 2.52 6.11
CA PHE A 51 -8.46 3.64 6.07
C PHE A 51 -7.07 3.20 5.58
N ARG A 52 -6.55 2.08 6.08
CA ARG A 52 -5.26 1.51 5.64
C ARG A 52 -5.27 1.20 4.14
N ALA A 53 -6.35 0.61 3.63
CA ALA A 53 -6.52 0.35 2.20
C ALA A 53 -6.58 1.65 1.38
N SER A 54 -7.29 2.67 1.88
CA SER A 54 -7.36 3.99 1.25
C SER A 54 -5.99 4.68 1.22
N LEU A 55 -5.25 4.64 2.33
CA LEU A 55 -3.91 5.20 2.47
C LEU A 55 -2.94 4.55 1.48
N LEU A 56 -2.94 3.21 1.37
CA LEU A 56 -2.10 2.49 0.42
C LEU A 56 -2.40 2.90 -1.03
N ARG A 57 -3.69 3.04 -1.39
CA ARG A 57 -4.09 3.53 -2.71
C ARG A 57 -3.57 4.94 -2.96
N SER A 58 -3.72 5.85 -2.00
CA SER A 58 -3.23 7.24 -2.09
C SER A 58 -1.70 7.30 -2.26
N ILE A 59 -0.94 6.49 -1.52
CA ILE A 59 0.52 6.37 -1.72
C ILE A 59 0.82 5.90 -3.15
N GLY A 60 0.06 4.93 -3.66
CA GLY A 60 0.14 4.49 -5.05
C GLY A 60 -0.13 5.61 -6.05
N ASP A 61 -1.16 6.41 -5.83
CA ASP A 61 -1.53 7.55 -6.68
C ASP A 61 -0.41 8.60 -6.73
N LEU A 62 0.18 8.95 -5.58
CA LEU A 62 1.32 9.86 -5.50
C LEU A 62 2.51 9.37 -6.32
N ARG A 63 2.86 8.08 -6.20
CA ARG A 63 3.98 7.49 -6.95
C ARG A 63 3.78 7.48 -8.47
N HIS A 64 2.53 7.50 -8.93
CA HIS A 64 2.19 7.54 -10.36
C HIS A 64 1.79 8.94 -10.84
N GLY A 65 1.99 9.98 -10.03
CA GLY A 65 1.65 11.36 -10.38
C GLY A 65 0.14 11.63 -10.50
N ARG A 66 -0.72 10.72 -10.01
CA ARG A 66 -2.18 10.89 -9.99
C ARG A 66 -2.59 11.81 -8.84
N THR A 67 -2.31 13.09 -9.00
CA THR A 67 -2.56 14.13 -7.99
C THR A 67 -3.63 15.12 -8.44
N HIS A 68 -4.18 15.87 -7.49
CA HIS A 68 -5.06 17.00 -7.76
C HIS A 68 -4.39 18.29 -7.30
N SER A 69 -4.63 19.39 -8.01
CA SER A 69 -4.17 20.69 -7.57
C SER A 69 -4.90 21.12 -6.29
N ALA A 70 -4.24 21.90 -5.44
CA ALA A 70 -4.87 22.43 -4.23
C ALA A 70 -6.08 23.33 -4.54
N GLU A 71 -6.13 23.94 -5.72
CA GLU A 71 -7.26 24.75 -6.19
C GLU A 71 -8.46 23.85 -6.56
N ASP A 72 -8.23 22.79 -7.33
CA ASP A 72 -9.28 21.84 -7.73
C ASP A 72 -9.90 21.16 -6.51
N VAL A 73 -9.08 20.78 -5.54
CA VAL A 73 -9.54 20.16 -4.28
C VAL A 73 -10.37 21.15 -3.48
N ARG A 74 -9.93 22.41 -3.32
CA ARG A 74 -10.70 23.44 -2.62
C ARG A 74 -12.06 23.67 -3.26
N LYS A 75 -12.11 23.79 -4.59
CA LYS A 75 -13.36 23.94 -5.35
C LYS A 75 -14.30 22.75 -5.14
N ARG A 76 -13.79 21.51 -5.18
CA ARG A 76 -14.59 20.29 -4.94
C ARG A 76 -15.12 20.21 -3.52
N LEU A 77 -14.35 20.67 -2.54
CA LEU A 77 -14.74 20.67 -1.13
C LEU A 77 -15.62 21.87 -0.73
N GLY A 78 -15.93 22.77 -1.67
CA GLY A 78 -16.70 23.99 -1.38
C GLY A 78 -15.96 24.99 -0.50
N LEU A 79 -14.64 24.84 -0.35
CA LEU A 79 -13.79 25.75 0.40
C LEU A 79 -13.50 26.97 -0.48
N ARG A 80 -14.10 28.12 -0.14
CA ARG A 80 -13.83 29.39 -0.83
C ARG A 80 -12.41 29.85 -0.52
N SER A 81 -11.68 30.21 -1.58
CA SER A 81 -10.38 30.90 -1.53
C SER A 81 -10.47 32.24 -0.82
#